data_AF-A0A094KE83-F1
#
_entry.id   AF-A0A094KE83-F1
#
_cell.length_a   1.000
_cell.length_b   1.000
_cell.length_c   1.000
_cell.angle_alpha   90.00
_cell.angle_beta   90.00
_cell.angle_gamma   90.00
#
_symmetry.space_group_name_H-M   'P 1'
#
loop_
_entity.id
_entity.type
_entity.pdbx_description
1 polymer ?
#
loop_
_entity_poly.entity_id
_entity_poly.type
_entity_poly.pdbx_seq_one_letter_code
_entity_poly.pdbx_strand_id
1 'polypeptide(L)'
;MLPQLLIKMSQIIKIQYQIIVYLLGVLFGKSLTDWDDEEPMNQSYQKLQVDELPVIETLPRLDYHQLLVEYEQQHGKPLKPIKRHANTKTTVPDALTCPQCQAPSAYVYANNGGKGQYQCKVCRCRFNPRSRFAKQVIFRCPHCLKALEKIKERNDYYIHKCKNDDCSFYQANLRRMTPQEKEQFQHAPYAFKVRYLYREFLFDFKPLAPSSPIKTKVDVSRLSVSSHTLGLILTYHVNYGLSARKTASIMKDVHGLSISHQTVINYANSVALIVQPFVDRFPYELSGSFCGDETYIRVKGRWHYLFFMFDAVKKVVLSYRISPNRDTFSAIRAIDDVLKKLPSIPEDLSFVVDGNPIYLLAQHFFAQHGISFDVRQVIGLTNDDPVSEEYRPLKQIIERFNRTFKGNYRPTHGFGAEEGSVSFVTLFVAYFNFLRPHSALEKRVPVVIPALESLPHMPARWAKLIVMAQEMLTQQAAS
;
A
#
# COMPACT_ATOMS: atom_id res chain seq x y z
N MET A 1 5.33 -5.62 62.85
CA MET A 1 4.08 -6.33 62.48
C MET A 1 3.55 -5.96 61.09
N LEU A 2 3.54 -4.68 60.69
CA LEU A 2 3.06 -4.24 59.37
C LEU A 2 3.74 -4.91 58.14
N PRO A 3 5.08 -5.13 58.11
CA PRO A 3 5.76 -5.70 56.95
C PRO A 3 5.40 -7.17 56.70
N GLN A 4 5.25 -7.94 57.77
CA GLN A 4 4.84 -9.35 57.70
C GLN A 4 3.39 -9.50 57.25
N LEU A 5 2.53 -8.55 57.61
CA LEU A 5 1.14 -8.50 57.18
C LEU A 5 1.04 -8.20 55.66
N LEU A 6 1.84 -7.26 55.16
CA LEU A 6 1.91 -6.94 53.72
C LEU A 6 2.44 -8.11 52.89
N ILE A 7 3.45 -8.83 53.38
CA ILE A 7 3.97 -10.04 52.71
C ILE A 7 2.88 -11.11 52.66
N LYS A 8 2.15 -11.32 53.76
CA LYS A 8 1.07 -12.31 53.83
C LYS A 8 -0.11 -11.94 52.92
N MET A 9 -0.48 -10.66 52.84
CA MET A 9 -1.50 -10.18 51.90
C MET A 9 -1.04 -10.34 50.44
N SER A 10 0.22 -10.05 50.13
CA SER A 10 0.79 -10.27 48.79
C SER A 10 0.76 -11.75 48.39
N GLN A 11 1.07 -12.66 49.32
CA GLN A 11 0.97 -14.10 49.11
C GLN A 11 -0.48 -14.56 48.88
N ILE A 12 -1.43 -14.04 49.66
CA ILE A 12 -2.86 -14.34 49.49
C ILE A 12 -3.35 -13.88 48.11
N ILE A 13 -2.97 -12.68 47.66
CA ILE A 13 -3.33 -12.17 46.33
C ILE A 13 -2.76 -13.06 45.22
N LYS A 14 -1.50 -13.51 45.34
CA LYS A 14 -0.88 -14.42 44.37
C LYS A 14 -1.60 -15.77 44.30
N ILE A 15 -2.01 -16.30 45.45
CA ILE A 15 -2.77 -17.56 45.53
C ILE A 15 -4.17 -17.38 44.92
N GLN A 16 -4.87 -16.29 45.24
CA GLN A 16 -6.17 -15.97 44.65
C GLN A 16 -6.09 -15.84 43.12
N TYR A 17 -5.05 -15.18 42.60
CA TYR A 17 -4.81 -15.09 41.16
C TYR A 17 -4.65 -16.47 40.51
N GLN A 18 -3.86 -17.38 41.11
CA GLN A 18 -3.69 -18.73 40.57
C GLN A 18 -4.98 -19.56 40.61
N ILE A 19 -5.78 -19.43 41.67
CA ILE A 19 -7.08 -20.09 41.77
C ILE A 19 -8.05 -19.57 40.71
N ILE A 20 -8.08 -18.26 40.46
CA ILE A 20 -8.91 -17.65 39.40
C ILE A 20 -8.50 -18.17 38.02
N VAL A 21 -7.19 -18.20 37.72
CA VAL A 21 -6.68 -18.74 36.44
C VAL A 21 -7.05 -20.21 36.27
N TYR A 22 -6.93 -21.01 37.32
CA TYR A 22 -7.31 -22.43 37.29
C TYR A 22 -8.81 -22.61 37.06
N LEU A 23 -9.66 -21.86 37.79
CA LEU A 23 -11.11 -21.93 37.64
C LEU A 23 -11.58 -21.48 36.25
N LEU A 24 -10.94 -20.45 35.68
CA LEU A 24 -11.18 -20.03 34.30
C LEU A 24 -10.77 -21.12 33.30
N GLY A 25 -9.63 -21.80 33.52
CA GLY A 25 -9.20 -22.91 32.68
C GLY A 25 -10.18 -24.10 32.72
N VAL A 26 -10.74 -24.41 33.89
CA VAL A 26 -11.73 -25.48 34.07
C VAL A 26 -13.09 -25.10 33.47
N LEU A 27 -13.53 -23.84 33.58
CA LEU A 27 -14.81 -23.37 33.06
C LEU A 27 -14.84 -23.23 31.54
N PHE A 28 -13.73 -22.85 30.91
CA PHE A 28 -13.69 -22.52 29.47
C PHE A 28 -12.99 -23.58 28.61
N GLY A 29 -12.43 -24.65 29.20
CA GLY A 29 -12.05 -25.89 28.50
C GLY A 29 -11.03 -25.74 27.37
N LYS A 30 -10.34 -24.61 27.27
CA LYS A 30 -9.32 -24.31 26.27
C LYS A 30 -8.19 -23.52 26.93
N SER A 31 -6.96 -23.84 26.52
CA SER A 31 -5.74 -23.15 26.90
C SER A 31 -5.93 -21.63 26.82
N LEU A 32 -5.94 -20.96 27.97
CA LEU A 32 -6.06 -19.50 28.09
C LEU A 32 -4.77 -18.77 27.69
N THR A 33 -3.75 -19.48 27.22
CA THR A 33 -2.47 -18.91 26.79
C THR A 33 -2.37 -18.66 25.28
N ASP A 34 -3.31 -19.16 24.46
CA ASP A 34 -3.38 -18.81 23.04
C ASP A 34 -4.48 -17.77 22.82
N TRP A 35 -4.26 -16.59 23.38
CA TRP A 35 -4.65 -15.41 22.63
C TRP A 35 -3.58 -15.28 21.55
N ASP A 36 -3.97 -15.30 20.28
CA ASP A 36 -3.14 -14.76 19.19
C ASP A 36 -2.99 -13.24 19.43
N ASP A 37 -2.27 -12.90 20.49
CA ASP A 37 -1.69 -11.60 20.81
C ASP A 37 -0.38 -11.49 20.02
N GLU A 38 -0.42 -11.76 18.71
CA GLU A 38 0.53 -11.13 17.82
C GLU A 38 0.16 -9.63 17.80
N GLU A 39 0.55 -8.94 18.88
CA GLU A 39 0.67 -7.49 18.84
C GLU A 39 1.52 -7.15 17.62
N PRO A 40 1.09 -6.22 16.77
CA PRO A 40 1.85 -5.86 15.58
C PRO A 40 3.27 -5.46 16.02
N MET A 41 4.25 -6.25 15.60
CA MET A 41 5.66 -6.08 15.95
C MET A 41 6.12 -4.66 15.60
N ASN A 42 6.26 -3.80 16.60
CA ASN A 42 6.82 -2.46 16.45
C ASN A 42 8.35 -2.56 16.54
N GLN A 43 9.00 -2.92 15.43
CA GLN A 43 10.46 -2.95 15.35
C GLN A 43 11.00 -1.54 15.13
N SER A 44 11.99 -1.15 15.94
CA SER A 44 12.79 0.05 15.70
C SER A 44 13.42 -0.02 14.31
N TYR A 45 13.07 0.94 13.44
CA TYR A 45 13.51 0.95 12.06
C TYR A 45 14.95 1.44 11.94
N GLN A 46 15.80 0.66 11.27
CA GLN A 46 17.09 1.16 10.79
C GLN A 46 16.84 2.28 9.77
N LYS A 47 17.55 3.41 9.91
CA LYS A 47 17.46 4.56 8.97
C LYS A 47 17.73 4.07 7.54
N LEU A 48 16.67 3.94 6.75
CA LEU A 48 16.76 3.52 5.35
C LEU A 48 17.17 4.73 4.52
N GLN A 49 18.30 4.66 3.83
CA GLN A 49 18.68 5.67 2.85
C GLN A 49 18.43 5.14 1.43
N VAL A 50 17.64 5.87 0.65
CA VAL A 50 17.40 5.60 -0.77
C VAL A 50 18.49 6.28 -1.61
N ASP A 51 19.01 5.57 -2.61
CA ASP A 51 20.00 6.13 -3.56
C ASP A 51 19.29 6.62 -4.83
N GLU A 52 19.98 7.44 -5.61
CA GLU A 52 19.54 7.87 -6.95
C GLU A 52 19.32 6.70 -7.90
N LEU A 53 18.53 6.93 -8.96
CA LEU A 53 18.17 5.89 -9.93
C LEU A 53 19.38 5.35 -10.70
N PRO A 54 19.42 4.04 -11.02
CA PRO A 54 20.50 3.47 -11.78
C PRO A 54 20.39 3.86 -13.24
N VAL A 55 21.50 3.75 -13.95
CA VAL A 55 21.47 3.82 -15.42
C VAL A 55 20.88 2.50 -15.92
N ILE A 56 19.67 2.58 -16.46
CA ILE A 56 18.94 1.44 -17.00
C ILE A 56 19.37 1.24 -18.44
N GLU A 57 20.20 0.23 -18.70
CA GLU A 57 20.54 -0.19 -20.06
C GLU A 57 19.52 -1.25 -20.49
N THR A 58 18.61 -0.87 -21.40
CA THR A 58 17.73 -1.82 -22.07
C THR A 58 18.50 -2.42 -23.24
N LEU A 59 18.65 -3.75 -23.24
CA LEU A 59 19.19 -4.43 -24.40
C LEU A 59 18.11 -4.44 -25.49
N PRO A 60 18.37 -3.89 -26.70
CA PRO A 60 17.38 -3.85 -27.75
C PRO A 60 16.93 -5.28 -28.09
N ARG A 61 15.62 -5.51 -28.02
CA ARG A 61 15.02 -6.75 -28.51
C ARG A 61 15.07 -6.67 -30.03
N LEU A 62 15.93 -7.48 -30.63
CA LEU A 62 16.01 -7.55 -32.09
C LEU A 62 14.72 -8.19 -32.62
N ASP A 63 14.26 -7.78 -33.80
CA ASP A 63 13.19 -8.47 -34.51
C ASP A 63 13.81 -9.30 -35.64
N TYR A 64 13.61 -10.61 -35.61
CA TYR A 64 14.15 -11.47 -36.66
C TYR A 64 13.59 -11.12 -38.05
N HIS A 65 12.36 -10.60 -38.15
CA HIS A 65 11.81 -10.17 -39.44
C HIS A 65 12.61 -9.00 -40.01
N GLN A 66 12.93 -8.00 -39.20
CA GLN A 66 13.77 -6.87 -39.61
C GLN A 66 15.18 -7.34 -40.00
N LEU A 67 15.79 -8.20 -39.19
CA LEU A 67 17.12 -8.75 -39.48
C LEU A 67 17.17 -9.57 -40.78
N LEU A 68 16.08 -10.25 -41.15
CA LEU A 68 15.99 -10.97 -42.43
C LEU A 68 15.94 -9.99 -43.62
N VAL A 69 15.19 -8.90 -43.49
CA VAL A 69 15.11 -7.84 -44.51
C VAL A 69 16.46 -7.14 -44.68
N GLU A 70 17.11 -6.76 -43.57
CA GLU A 70 18.45 -6.17 -43.58
C GLU A 70 19.48 -7.09 -44.25
N TYR A 71 19.43 -8.39 -43.93
CA TYR A 71 20.30 -9.38 -44.55
C TYR A 71 20.08 -9.47 -46.07
N GLU A 72 18.83 -9.47 -46.53
CA GLU A 72 18.49 -9.54 -47.94
C GLU A 72 18.94 -8.29 -48.70
N GLN A 73 18.76 -7.10 -48.12
CA GLN A 73 19.26 -5.84 -48.68
C GLN A 73 20.79 -5.83 -48.79
N GLN A 74 21.50 -6.36 -47.79
CA GLN A 74 22.96 -6.36 -47.76
C GLN A 74 23.58 -7.41 -48.69
N HIS A 75 22.93 -8.57 -48.85
CA HIS A 75 23.51 -9.72 -49.56
C HIS A 75 22.81 -10.06 -50.89
N GLY A 76 21.76 -9.33 -51.26
CA GLY A 76 20.98 -9.53 -52.48
C GLY A 76 20.23 -10.87 -52.54
N LYS A 77 20.06 -11.54 -51.40
CA LYS A 77 19.37 -12.84 -51.31
C LYS A 77 18.78 -13.09 -49.92
N PRO A 78 17.64 -13.79 -49.81
CA PRO A 78 17.01 -14.05 -48.52
C PRO A 78 17.78 -15.09 -47.70
N LEU A 79 17.88 -14.87 -46.39
CA LEU A 79 18.46 -15.84 -45.45
C LEU A 79 17.49 -17.01 -45.27
N LYS A 80 17.80 -18.16 -45.85
CA LYS A 80 16.92 -19.34 -45.80
C LYS A 80 16.95 -20.04 -44.42
N PRO A 81 15.86 -20.71 -44.00
CA PRO A 81 15.85 -21.62 -42.87
C PRO A 81 16.90 -22.74 -42.98
N ILE A 82 17.24 -23.35 -41.86
CA ILE A 82 18.22 -24.45 -41.80
C ILE A 82 17.57 -25.73 -42.31
N LYS A 83 18.16 -26.35 -43.33
CA LYS A 83 17.78 -27.70 -43.77
C LYS A 83 18.46 -28.73 -42.86
N ARG A 84 17.67 -29.47 -42.08
CA ARG A 84 18.18 -30.53 -41.19
C ARG A 84 18.19 -31.86 -41.95
N HIS A 85 19.26 -32.64 -41.83
CA HIS A 85 19.34 -33.97 -42.46
C HIS A 85 18.62 -35.01 -41.60
N ALA A 86 17.96 -35.99 -42.22
CA ALA A 86 17.21 -37.03 -41.52
C ALA A 86 18.05 -37.85 -40.52
N ASN A 87 19.36 -38.01 -40.77
CA ASN A 87 20.29 -38.78 -39.93
C ASN A 87 20.98 -37.95 -38.82
N THR A 88 20.50 -36.73 -38.53
CA THR A 88 21.15 -35.88 -37.53
C THR A 88 20.76 -36.35 -36.12
N LYS A 89 21.72 -36.86 -35.34
CA LYS A 89 21.52 -37.31 -33.96
C LYS A 89 21.08 -36.21 -32.98
N THR A 90 21.24 -34.94 -33.38
CA THR A 90 20.99 -33.78 -32.53
C THR A 90 19.74 -33.04 -32.97
N THR A 91 18.71 -33.05 -32.15
CA THR A 91 17.42 -32.41 -32.42
C THR A 91 17.31 -31.06 -31.70
N VAL A 92 16.73 -30.08 -32.39
CA VAL A 92 16.35 -28.78 -31.81
C VAL A 92 14.82 -28.83 -31.61
N PRO A 93 14.30 -28.57 -30.40
CA PRO A 93 12.87 -28.58 -30.15
C PRO A 93 12.12 -27.58 -31.04
N ASP A 94 10.96 -27.97 -31.58
CA ASP A 94 10.22 -27.12 -32.52
C ASP A 94 9.67 -25.84 -31.88
N ALA A 95 9.32 -25.92 -30.59
CA ALA A 95 8.88 -24.77 -29.78
C ALA A 95 10.02 -23.82 -29.36
N LEU A 96 11.29 -24.14 -29.69
CA LEU A 96 12.42 -23.30 -29.29
C LEU A 96 12.49 -22.04 -30.15
N THR A 97 12.52 -20.87 -29.51
CA THR A 97 12.76 -19.58 -30.17
C THR A 97 14.07 -18.98 -29.68
N CYS A 98 14.70 -18.15 -30.52
CA CYS A 98 15.87 -17.39 -30.09
C CYS A 98 15.46 -16.36 -29.03
N PRO A 99 16.11 -16.32 -27.85
CA PRO A 99 15.74 -15.38 -26.79
C PRO A 99 16.02 -13.91 -27.13
N GLN A 100 16.94 -13.64 -28.07
CA GLN A 100 17.36 -12.28 -28.42
C GLN A 100 16.54 -11.68 -29.58
N CYS A 101 16.22 -12.48 -30.61
CA CYS A 101 15.50 -12.01 -31.80
C CYS A 101 14.14 -12.68 -32.05
N GLN A 102 13.75 -13.66 -31.22
CA GLN A 102 12.54 -14.48 -31.39
C GLN A 102 12.47 -15.33 -32.66
N ALA A 103 13.58 -15.46 -33.41
CA ALA A 103 13.61 -16.34 -34.58
C ALA A 103 13.16 -17.77 -34.21
N PRO A 104 12.30 -18.41 -35.02
CA PRO A 104 11.79 -19.74 -34.73
C PRO A 104 12.90 -20.80 -34.84
N SER A 105 12.63 -21.99 -34.31
CA SER A 105 13.55 -23.14 -34.28
C SER A 105 14.16 -23.46 -35.65
N ALA A 106 13.44 -23.17 -36.74
CA ALA A 106 13.90 -23.30 -38.12
C ALA A 106 15.19 -22.53 -38.44
N TYR A 107 15.51 -21.48 -37.66
CA TYR A 107 16.73 -20.67 -37.78
C TYR A 107 17.73 -20.92 -36.64
N VAL A 108 17.57 -21.98 -35.86
CA VAL A 108 18.44 -22.29 -34.72
C VAL A 108 19.24 -23.56 -34.96
N TYR A 109 20.57 -23.48 -34.77
CA TYR A 109 21.49 -24.61 -34.76
C TYR A 109 21.60 -25.20 -33.35
N ALA A 110 21.71 -26.53 -33.25
CA ALA A 110 22.23 -27.16 -32.03
C ALA A 110 23.75 -27.00 -31.99
N ASN A 111 24.25 -26.23 -31.03
CA ASN A 111 25.67 -26.00 -30.82
C ASN A 111 26.25 -27.07 -29.87
N ASN A 112 27.52 -27.45 -30.04
CA ASN A 112 28.20 -28.48 -29.22
C ASN A 112 27.55 -29.87 -29.21
N GLY A 113 27.06 -30.36 -30.36
CA GLY A 113 26.69 -31.77 -30.52
C GLY A 113 25.60 -32.29 -29.58
N GLY A 114 24.70 -31.42 -29.12
CA GLY A 114 23.53 -31.81 -28.30
C GLY A 114 23.67 -31.59 -26.80
N LYS A 115 24.78 -31.01 -26.31
CA LYS A 115 24.98 -30.69 -24.89
C LYS A 115 24.21 -29.44 -24.41
N GLY A 116 23.05 -29.15 -25.01
CA GLY A 116 22.12 -28.11 -24.55
C GLY A 116 22.45 -26.65 -24.89
N GLN A 117 23.45 -26.39 -25.75
CA GLN A 117 23.72 -25.05 -26.27
C GLN A 117 23.16 -24.91 -27.69
N TYR A 118 22.66 -23.73 -28.04
CA TYR A 118 22.07 -23.42 -29.34
C TYR A 118 22.66 -22.14 -29.90
N GLN A 119 22.65 -21.98 -31.23
CA GLN A 119 23.10 -20.76 -31.89
C GLN A 119 22.07 -20.32 -32.94
N CYS A 120 21.62 -19.06 -32.85
CA CYS A 120 20.72 -18.48 -33.83
C CYS A 120 21.47 -18.15 -35.13
N LYS A 121 20.92 -18.54 -36.28
CA LYS A 121 21.44 -18.18 -37.62
C LYS A 121 21.22 -16.70 -37.95
N VAL A 122 20.14 -16.11 -37.45
CA VAL A 122 19.75 -14.72 -37.75
C VAL A 122 20.63 -13.75 -36.97
N CYS A 123 20.58 -13.77 -35.63
CA CYS A 123 21.33 -12.81 -34.80
C CYS A 123 22.68 -13.35 -34.27
N ARG A 124 23.10 -14.56 -34.66
CA ARG A 124 24.34 -15.24 -34.20
C ARG A 124 24.45 -15.50 -32.69
N CYS A 125 23.43 -15.14 -31.92
CA CYS A 125 23.35 -15.33 -30.46
C CYS A 125 23.51 -16.80 -30.08
N ARG A 126 24.38 -17.08 -29.10
CA ARG A 126 24.56 -18.40 -28.48
C ARG A 126 23.82 -18.43 -27.15
N PHE A 127 22.97 -19.43 -26.94
CA PHE A 127 22.12 -19.53 -25.75
C PHE A 127 21.88 -20.97 -25.32
N ASN A 128 21.47 -21.18 -24.07
CA ASN A 128 20.98 -22.45 -23.55
C ASN A 128 19.50 -22.25 -23.12
N PRO A 129 18.57 -23.20 -23.32
CA PRO A 129 17.16 -23.03 -22.96
C PRO A 129 16.98 -22.81 -21.45
N ARG A 130 17.91 -23.32 -20.64
CA ARG A 130 17.96 -23.09 -19.19
C ARG A 130 18.59 -21.74 -18.83
N SER A 131 19.52 -21.24 -19.65
CA SER A 131 20.05 -19.88 -19.51
C SER A 131 19.03 -18.92 -20.09
N ARG A 132 18.03 -18.54 -19.31
CA ARG A 132 17.21 -17.39 -19.69
C ARG A 132 18.16 -16.20 -19.81
N PHE A 133 18.38 -15.69 -21.02
CA PHE A 133 18.76 -14.28 -21.19
C PHE A 133 17.54 -13.45 -20.75
N ALA A 134 17.24 -13.47 -19.44
CA ALA A 134 16.08 -12.85 -18.83
C ALA A 134 16.33 -11.37 -18.50
N LYS A 135 17.56 -10.88 -18.63
CA LYS A 135 17.86 -9.48 -18.37
C LYS A 135 17.75 -8.71 -19.68
N GLN A 136 16.51 -8.39 -20.06
CA GLN A 136 16.23 -7.31 -21.02
C GLN A 136 16.77 -5.96 -20.51
N VAL A 137 16.98 -5.88 -19.20
CA VAL A 137 17.45 -4.70 -18.49
C VAL A 137 18.70 -5.03 -17.69
N ILE A 138 19.77 -4.29 -17.93
CA ILE A 138 20.96 -4.26 -17.09
C ILE A 138 20.92 -2.96 -16.28
N PHE A 139 20.82 -3.09 -14.95
CA PHE A 139 20.99 -1.95 -14.06
C PHE A 139 22.47 -1.65 -13.87
N ARG A 140 22.90 -0.43 -14.17
CA ARG A 140 24.27 0.03 -13.96
C ARG A 140 24.33 1.07 -12.85
N CYS A 141 25.41 1.01 -12.06
CA CYS A 141 25.68 2.00 -11.04
C CYS A 141 25.89 3.38 -11.70
N PRO A 142 25.21 4.45 -11.26
CA PRO A 142 25.35 5.78 -11.86
C PRO A 142 26.74 6.37 -11.65
N HIS A 143 27.45 5.93 -10.59
CA HIS A 143 28.76 6.46 -10.21
C HIS A 143 29.95 5.80 -10.90
N CYS A 144 29.82 4.55 -11.36
CA CYS A 144 30.93 3.81 -11.98
C CYS A 144 30.53 3.00 -13.22
N LEU A 145 29.26 3.03 -13.61
CA LEU A 145 28.68 2.36 -14.78
C LEU A 145 28.87 0.84 -14.83
N LYS A 146 29.35 0.22 -13.74
CA LYS A 146 29.40 -1.24 -13.60
C LYS A 146 28.01 -1.80 -13.35
N ALA A 147 27.76 -2.99 -13.90
CA ALA A 147 26.50 -3.70 -13.71
C ALA A 147 26.28 -4.02 -12.23
N LEU A 148 25.05 -3.82 -11.76
CA LEU A 148 24.66 -4.15 -10.41
C LEU A 148 24.35 -5.63 -10.28
N GLU A 149 24.68 -6.19 -9.11
CA GLU A 149 24.40 -7.58 -8.79
C GLU A 149 23.21 -7.69 -7.84
N LYS A 150 22.28 -8.59 -8.15
CA LYS A 150 21.17 -8.93 -7.25
C LYS A 150 21.73 -9.65 -6.02
N ILE A 151 21.55 -9.07 -4.84
CA ILE A 151 22.09 -9.59 -3.58
C ILE A 151 21.02 -10.13 -2.63
N LYS A 152 19.78 -9.64 -2.73
CA LYS A 152 18.68 -10.05 -1.85
C LYS A 152 17.36 -10.06 -2.61
N GLU A 153 16.51 -10.99 -2.22
CA GLU A 153 15.13 -11.10 -2.70
C GLU A 153 14.19 -10.85 -1.53
N ARG A 154 13.22 -9.95 -1.74
CA ARG A 154 12.10 -9.70 -0.83
C ARG A 154 10.81 -10.00 -1.59
N ASN A 155 9.69 -10.05 -0.88
CA ASN A 155 8.38 -10.33 -1.48
C ASN A 155 8.04 -9.36 -2.61
N ASP A 156 8.28 -8.05 -2.40
CA ASP A 156 7.83 -7.01 -3.32
C ASP A 156 8.95 -6.42 -4.20
N TYR A 157 10.22 -6.69 -3.91
CA TYR A 157 11.34 -6.10 -4.62
C TYR A 157 12.64 -6.92 -4.51
N TYR A 158 13.52 -6.76 -5.51
CA TYR A 158 14.90 -7.21 -5.47
C TYR A 158 15.84 -6.08 -5.09
N ILE A 159 16.88 -6.40 -4.32
CA ILE A 159 17.96 -5.45 -3.99
C ILE A 159 19.17 -5.77 -4.85
N HIS A 160 19.58 -4.80 -5.66
CA HIS A 160 20.79 -4.80 -6.46
C HIS A 160 21.87 -3.95 -5.80
N LYS A 161 23.13 -4.37 -5.88
CA LYS A 161 24.26 -3.72 -5.22
C LYS A 161 25.43 -3.54 -6.18
N CYS A 162 26.09 -2.39 -6.09
CA CYS A 162 27.38 -2.18 -6.75
C CYS A 162 28.50 -2.88 -5.95
N LYS A 163 29.14 -3.89 -6.54
CA LYS A 163 30.28 -4.61 -5.96
C LYS A 163 31.64 -4.06 -6.37
N ASN A 164 31.68 -3.02 -7.21
CA ASN A 164 32.94 -2.42 -7.62
C ASN A 164 33.59 -1.65 -6.46
N ASP A 165 34.80 -2.05 -6.09
CA ASP A 165 35.57 -1.41 -5.01
C ASP A 165 36.16 -0.07 -5.44
N ASP A 166 36.39 0.13 -6.74
CA ASP A 166 36.86 1.40 -7.29
C ASP A 166 35.72 2.41 -7.52
N CYS A 167 34.50 2.07 -7.09
CA CYS A 167 33.34 2.96 -7.26
C CYS A 167 33.52 4.24 -6.44
N SER A 168 33.39 5.40 -7.10
CA SER A 168 33.54 6.72 -6.46
C SER A 168 32.61 6.90 -5.25
N PHE A 169 31.37 6.40 -5.33
CA PHE A 169 30.41 6.41 -4.21
C PHE A 169 30.90 5.62 -3.00
N TYR A 170 31.44 4.42 -3.24
CA TYR A 170 31.95 3.55 -2.17
C TYR A 170 33.17 4.17 -1.51
N GLN A 171 34.12 4.64 -2.32
CA GLN A 171 35.33 5.30 -1.85
C GLN A 171 35.03 6.59 -1.07
N ALA A 172 34.07 7.40 -1.53
CA ALA A 172 33.65 8.61 -0.83
C ALA A 172 33.04 8.30 0.55
N ASN A 173 32.17 7.29 0.64
CA ASN A 173 31.55 6.91 1.91
C ASN A 173 32.57 6.34 2.91
N LEU A 174 33.52 5.53 2.46
CA LEU A 174 34.60 5.03 3.32
C LEU A 174 35.50 6.17 3.87
N ARG A 175 35.74 7.21 3.08
CA ARG A 175 36.53 8.38 3.52
C ARG A 175 35.80 9.21 4.56
N ARG A 176 34.46 9.25 4.51
CA ARG A 176 33.61 10.00 5.47
C ARG A 176 33.51 9.35 6.85
N MET A 177 33.82 8.05 6.95
CA MET A 177 33.77 7.34 8.23
C MET A 177 34.84 7.87 9.19
N THR A 178 34.43 8.08 10.44
CA THR A 178 35.33 8.35 11.56
C THR A 178 36.22 7.13 11.86
N PRO A 179 37.35 7.30 12.57
CA PRO A 179 38.21 6.18 12.95
C PRO A 179 37.45 5.07 13.72
N GLN A 180 36.54 5.45 14.62
CA GLN A 180 35.69 4.52 15.38
C GLN A 180 34.71 3.76 14.48
N GLU A 181 34.06 4.44 13.53
CA GLU A 181 33.17 3.78 12.56
C GLU A 181 33.93 2.84 11.62
N LYS A 182 35.18 3.16 11.25
CA LYS A 182 36.03 2.29 10.45
C LYS A 182 36.38 1.00 11.18
N GLU A 183 36.69 1.08 12.48
CA GLU A 183 36.93 -0.09 13.32
C GLU A 183 35.65 -0.94 13.45
N GLN A 184 34.51 -0.31 13.74
CA GLN A 184 33.22 -1.01 13.79
C GLN A 184 32.86 -1.64 12.44
N PHE A 185 33.17 -0.98 11.32
CA PHE A 185 32.92 -1.50 9.97
C PHE A 185 33.71 -2.78 9.68
N GLN A 186 34.89 -2.97 10.26
CA GLN A 186 35.67 -4.21 10.12
C GLN A 186 34.97 -5.40 10.77
N HIS A 187 34.31 -5.18 11.92
CA HIS A 187 33.61 -6.23 12.67
C HIS A 187 32.15 -6.40 12.23
N ALA A 188 31.47 -5.32 11.87
CA ALA A 188 30.05 -5.28 11.54
C ALA A 188 29.78 -4.46 10.25
N PRO A 189 30.28 -4.90 9.08
CA PRO A 189 30.15 -4.15 7.83
C PRO A 189 28.69 -3.99 7.37
N TYR A 190 27.79 -4.85 7.86
CA TYR A 190 26.35 -4.80 7.57
C TYR A 190 25.64 -3.64 8.27
N ALA A 191 26.23 -3.03 9.31
CA ALA A 191 25.65 -1.91 10.04
C ALA A 191 25.75 -0.59 9.25
N PHE A 192 26.64 -0.52 8.25
CA PHE A 192 26.91 0.70 7.50
C PHE A 192 26.51 0.55 6.03
N LYS A 193 25.75 1.52 5.53
CA LYS A 193 25.46 1.62 4.10
C LYS A 193 26.57 2.40 3.40
N VAL A 194 27.57 1.68 2.90
CA VAL A 194 28.72 2.27 2.18
C VAL A 194 28.63 2.14 0.66
N ARG A 195 27.83 1.21 0.15
CA ARG A 195 27.74 0.91 -1.29
C ARG A 195 26.39 1.30 -1.86
N TYR A 196 26.40 1.65 -3.14
CA TYR A 196 25.22 1.98 -3.91
C TYR A 196 24.27 0.77 -3.98
N LEU A 197 22.99 1.01 -3.66
CA LEU A 197 21.92 0.01 -3.68
C LEU A 197 20.76 0.50 -4.54
N TYR A 198 20.30 -0.38 -5.43
CA TYR A 198 19.09 -0.15 -6.22
C TYR A 198 18.02 -1.17 -5.85
N ARG A 199 16.75 -0.75 -5.90
CA ARG A 199 15.59 -1.60 -5.63
C ARG A 199 14.71 -1.70 -6.87
N GLU A 200 14.59 -2.92 -7.38
CA GLU A 200 13.71 -3.27 -8.49
C GLU A 200 12.40 -3.81 -7.92
N PHE A 201 11.30 -3.09 -8.12
CA PHE A 201 9.97 -3.51 -7.65
C PHE A 201 9.36 -4.55 -8.59
N LEU A 202 8.66 -5.55 -8.03
CA LEU A 202 8.17 -6.72 -8.76
C LEU A 202 6.67 -6.66 -9.13
N PHE A 203 5.97 -5.61 -8.71
CA PHE A 203 4.56 -5.42 -9.01
C PHE A 203 4.39 -4.48 -10.21
N ASP A 204 3.43 -4.82 -11.07
CA ASP A 204 3.01 -4.01 -12.20
C ASP A 204 1.93 -3.02 -11.72
N PHE A 205 2.34 -1.79 -11.45
CA PHE A 205 1.45 -0.72 -11.04
C PHE A 205 1.82 0.56 -11.77
N LYS A 206 0.83 1.20 -12.41
CA LYS A 206 1.02 2.47 -13.09
C LYS A 206 0.48 3.61 -12.22
N PRO A 207 1.35 4.47 -11.66
CA PRO A 207 0.93 5.67 -10.95
C PRO A 207 -0.02 6.53 -11.76
N LEU A 208 -0.97 7.17 -11.08
CA LEU A 208 -1.91 8.12 -11.66
C LEU A 208 -2.74 7.55 -12.83
N ALA A 209 -2.85 6.22 -12.93
CA ALA A 209 -3.65 5.59 -13.96
C ALA A 209 -5.12 6.06 -13.87
N PRO A 210 -5.78 6.34 -15.00
CA PRO A 210 -7.20 6.70 -15.02
C PRO A 210 -8.03 5.66 -14.28
N SER A 211 -8.94 6.13 -13.45
CA SER A 211 -9.82 5.21 -12.72
C SER A 211 -10.85 4.62 -13.68
N SER A 212 -11.05 3.30 -13.63
CA SER A 212 -12.08 2.64 -14.42
C SER A 212 -13.48 3.22 -14.13
N PRO A 213 -14.40 3.20 -15.11
CA PRO A 213 -15.78 3.58 -14.89
C PRO A 213 -16.41 2.69 -13.81
N ILE A 214 -17.13 3.32 -12.89
CA ILE A 214 -17.65 2.67 -11.70
C ILE A 214 -18.96 2.00 -12.06
N LYS A 215 -19.01 0.67 -11.99
CA LYS A 215 -20.23 -0.11 -12.19
C LYS A 215 -20.76 -0.57 -10.84
N THR A 216 -21.54 0.27 -10.17
CA THR A 216 -22.32 -0.17 -9.01
C THR A 216 -23.58 -0.88 -9.49
N LYS A 217 -23.76 -2.14 -9.09
CA LYS A 217 -25.04 -2.87 -9.30
C LYS A 217 -26.09 -2.56 -8.24
N VAL A 218 -25.76 -1.68 -7.28
CA VAL A 218 -26.57 -1.40 -6.10
C VAL A 218 -27.42 -0.16 -6.35
N ASP A 219 -28.74 -0.35 -6.32
CA ASP A 219 -29.73 0.71 -6.48
C ASP A 219 -30.43 0.96 -5.14
N VAL A 220 -30.08 2.07 -4.48
CA VAL A 220 -30.68 2.42 -3.18
C VAL A 220 -32.10 2.95 -3.29
N SER A 221 -32.61 3.24 -4.49
CA SER A 221 -34.04 3.57 -4.66
C SER A 221 -34.96 2.38 -4.40
N ARG A 222 -34.39 1.16 -4.40
CA ARG A 222 -35.09 -0.10 -4.11
C ARG A 222 -35.01 -0.53 -2.65
N LEU A 223 -34.40 0.27 -1.77
CA LEU A 223 -34.40 -0.03 -0.33
C LEU A 223 -35.83 0.05 0.21
N SER A 224 -36.17 -0.86 1.12
CA SER A 224 -37.52 -0.97 1.68
C SER A 224 -37.87 0.13 2.69
N VAL A 225 -36.99 1.12 2.90
CA VAL A 225 -37.15 2.18 3.91
C VAL A 225 -37.07 3.55 3.27
N SER A 226 -37.74 4.52 3.89
CA SER A 226 -37.64 5.93 3.49
C SER A 226 -36.21 6.46 3.61
N SER A 227 -35.87 7.48 2.82
CA SER A 227 -34.57 8.16 2.91
C SER A 227 -34.30 8.73 4.31
N HIS A 228 -35.35 9.18 5.01
CA HIS A 228 -35.23 9.65 6.40
C HIS A 228 -34.84 8.52 7.35
N THR A 229 -35.52 7.37 7.26
CA THR A 229 -35.21 6.17 8.06
C THR A 229 -33.78 5.68 7.79
N LEU A 230 -33.36 5.64 6.53
CA LEU A 230 -31.98 5.31 6.18
C LEU A 230 -30.99 6.30 6.80
N GLY A 231 -31.28 7.60 6.72
CA GLY A 231 -30.48 8.65 7.34
C GLY A 231 -30.38 8.50 8.86
N LEU A 232 -31.45 8.10 9.55
CA LEU A 232 -31.41 7.79 10.99
C LEU A 232 -30.50 6.60 11.28
N ILE A 233 -30.63 5.51 10.53
CA ILE A 233 -29.79 4.31 10.68
C ILE A 233 -28.32 4.67 10.53
N LEU A 234 -27.95 5.40 9.48
CA LEU A 234 -26.57 5.83 9.26
C LEU A 234 -26.08 6.81 10.33
N THR A 235 -26.94 7.72 10.80
CA THR A 235 -26.61 8.64 11.89
C THR A 235 -26.23 7.88 13.16
N TYR A 236 -27.03 6.91 13.59
CA TYR A 236 -26.72 6.11 14.77
C TYR A 236 -25.51 5.18 14.57
N HIS A 237 -25.47 4.49 13.43
CA HIS A 237 -24.43 3.50 13.17
C HIS A 237 -23.05 4.12 12.91
N VAL A 238 -23.00 5.19 12.12
CA VAL A 238 -21.74 5.82 11.68
C VAL A 238 -21.37 7.01 12.56
N ASN A 239 -22.26 8.01 12.69
CA ASN A 239 -21.90 9.28 13.35
C ASN A 239 -21.65 9.08 14.86
N TYR A 240 -22.45 8.21 15.48
CA TYR A 240 -22.37 7.87 16.91
C TYR A 240 -21.67 6.53 17.18
N GLY A 241 -21.14 5.86 16.14
CA GLY A 241 -20.33 4.65 16.27
C GLY A 241 -21.05 3.48 16.96
N LEU A 242 -22.38 3.40 16.86
CA LEU A 242 -23.15 2.33 17.50
C LEU A 242 -23.05 1.02 16.70
N SER A 243 -23.02 -0.11 17.41
CA SER A 243 -23.10 -1.42 16.76
C SER A 243 -24.42 -1.58 16.01
N ALA A 244 -24.46 -2.45 15.00
CA ALA A 244 -25.68 -2.71 14.24
C ALA A 244 -26.85 -3.18 15.13
N ARG A 245 -26.56 -3.94 16.19
CA ARG A 245 -27.57 -4.38 17.18
C ARG A 245 -28.10 -3.22 18.01
N LYS A 246 -27.23 -2.35 18.54
CA LYS A 246 -27.65 -1.16 19.28
C LYS A 246 -28.44 -0.19 18.39
N THR A 247 -28.02 -0.04 17.14
CA THR A 247 -28.75 0.75 16.14
C THR A 247 -30.15 0.18 15.93
N ALA A 248 -30.29 -1.12 15.70
CA ALA A 248 -31.59 -1.80 15.59
C ALA A 248 -32.47 -1.60 16.84
N SER A 249 -31.90 -1.71 18.05
CA SER A 249 -32.62 -1.43 19.29
C SER A 249 -33.11 0.01 19.35
N ILE A 250 -32.27 1.00 19.05
CA ILE A 250 -32.69 2.42 19.05
C ILE A 250 -33.77 2.68 18.00
N MET A 251 -33.66 2.10 16.81
CA MET A 251 -34.70 2.22 15.78
C MET A 251 -36.04 1.69 16.28
N LYS A 252 -36.05 0.61 17.07
CA LYS A 252 -37.26 0.06 17.67
C LYS A 252 -37.76 0.88 18.86
N ASP A 253 -36.89 1.16 19.82
CA ASP A 253 -37.26 1.71 21.13
C ASP A 253 -37.58 3.21 21.05
N VAL A 254 -36.88 3.97 20.20
CA VAL A 254 -37.06 5.42 20.05
C VAL A 254 -37.99 5.76 18.89
N HIS A 255 -37.88 5.04 17.77
CA HIS A 255 -38.61 5.36 16.53
C HIS A 255 -39.77 4.40 16.21
N GLY A 256 -39.96 3.33 17.00
CA GLY A 256 -41.01 2.33 16.76
C GLY A 256 -40.77 1.45 15.52
N LEU A 257 -39.59 1.51 14.91
CA LEU A 257 -39.27 0.82 13.66
C LEU A 257 -38.53 -0.49 13.91
N SER A 258 -39.18 -1.61 13.63
CA SER A 258 -38.59 -2.95 13.77
C SER A 258 -37.67 -3.25 12.59
N ILE A 259 -36.36 -3.07 12.79
CA ILE A 259 -35.32 -3.32 11.79
C ILE A 259 -34.31 -4.30 12.35
N SER A 260 -33.92 -5.31 11.58
CA SER A 260 -32.91 -6.27 12.01
C SER A 260 -31.50 -5.65 11.96
N HIS A 261 -30.60 -6.12 12.83
CA HIS A 261 -29.19 -5.70 12.77
C HIS A 261 -28.52 -6.05 11.42
N GLN A 262 -28.93 -7.15 10.77
CA GLN A 262 -28.43 -7.51 9.45
C GLN A 262 -28.88 -6.51 8.38
N THR A 263 -30.11 -6.01 8.49
CA THR A 263 -30.63 -4.95 7.62
C THR A 263 -29.79 -3.67 7.76
N VAL A 264 -29.41 -3.29 8.99
CA VAL A 264 -28.51 -2.15 9.23
C VAL A 264 -27.16 -2.33 8.50
N ILE A 265 -26.56 -3.51 8.60
CA ILE A 265 -25.29 -3.83 7.90
C ILE A 265 -25.47 -3.77 6.39
N ASN A 266 -26.55 -4.36 5.86
CA ASN A 266 -26.82 -4.38 4.42
C ASN A 266 -27.00 -2.96 3.87
N TYR A 267 -27.68 -2.07 4.60
CA TYR A 267 -27.81 -0.67 4.24
C TYR A 267 -26.48 0.08 4.29
N ALA A 268 -25.69 -0.12 5.35
CA ALA A 268 -24.35 0.47 5.44
C ALA A 268 -23.47 0.07 4.26
N ASN A 269 -23.40 -1.22 3.94
CA ASN A 269 -22.61 -1.74 2.81
C ASN A 269 -23.11 -1.17 1.47
N SER A 270 -24.43 -1.12 1.27
CA SER A 270 -25.03 -0.60 0.04
C SER A 270 -24.71 0.88 -0.17
N VAL A 271 -24.80 1.68 0.91
CA VAL A 271 -24.48 3.11 0.87
C VAL A 271 -22.99 3.34 0.68
N ALA A 272 -22.13 2.53 1.32
CA ALA A 272 -20.68 2.64 1.16
C ALA A 272 -20.25 2.46 -0.30
N LEU A 273 -20.84 1.50 -1.03
CA LEU A 273 -20.55 1.27 -2.45
C LEU A 273 -20.91 2.47 -3.34
N ILE A 274 -21.91 3.25 -2.95
CA ILE A 274 -22.33 4.46 -3.67
C ILE A 274 -21.47 5.67 -3.30
N VAL A 275 -21.18 5.82 -2.00
CA VAL A 275 -20.50 6.99 -1.47
C VAL A 275 -18.98 6.91 -1.67
N GLN A 276 -18.35 5.73 -1.64
CA GLN A 276 -16.90 5.57 -1.89
C GLN A 276 -16.44 6.28 -3.18
N PRO A 277 -17.05 6.03 -4.35
CA PRO A 277 -16.81 6.78 -5.58
C PRO A 277 -16.79 8.28 -5.40
N PHE A 278 -17.79 8.80 -4.67
CA PHE A 278 -18.00 10.22 -4.45
C PHE A 278 -16.90 10.78 -3.55
N VAL A 279 -16.54 10.09 -2.45
CA VAL A 279 -15.39 10.46 -1.62
C VAL A 279 -14.10 10.47 -2.45
N ASP A 280 -13.83 9.40 -3.18
CA ASP A 280 -12.53 9.21 -3.82
C ASP A 280 -12.27 10.20 -4.97
N ARG A 281 -13.34 10.67 -5.63
CA ARG A 281 -13.28 11.56 -6.80
C ARG A 281 -13.74 12.98 -6.52
N PHE A 282 -14.07 13.31 -5.27
CA PHE A 282 -14.49 14.67 -4.94
C PHE A 282 -13.36 15.68 -5.28
N PRO A 283 -13.68 16.82 -5.90
CA PRO A 283 -12.69 17.85 -6.22
C PRO A 283 -12.30 18.63 -4.96
N TYR A 284 -11.42 18.05 -4.16
CA TYR A 284 -11.00 18.66 -2.88
C TYR A 284 -10.11 19.89 -3.10
N GLU A 285 -10.37 20.95 -2.34
CA GLU A 285 -9.44 22.08 -2.19
C GLU A 285 -8.39 21.76 -1.13
N LEU A 286 -7.25 21.20 -1.58
CA LEU A 286 -6.18 20.73 -0.71
C LEU A 286 -5.17 21.82 -0.38
N SER A 287 -4.54 21.72 0.79
CA SER A 287 -3.56 22.69 1.30
C SER A 287 -2.11 22.40 0.88
N GLY A 288 -1.83 21.17 0.43
CA GLY A 288 -0.45 20.69 0.20
C GLY A 288 0.25 20.15 1.45
N SER A 289 -0.34 20.31 2.65
CA SER A 289 0.21 19.77 3.89
C SER A 289 -0.35 18.37 4.18
N PHE A 290 0.33 17.35 3.65
CA PHE A 290 -0.11 15.96 3.77
C PHE A 290 0.65 15.20 4.86
N CYS A 291 -0.09 14.46 5.68
CA CYS A 291 0.48 13.51 6.62
C CYS A 291 -0.15 12.13 6.49
N GLY A 292 0.60 11.09 6.84
CA GLY A 292 0.18 9.70 6.78
C GLY A 292 0.54 8.92 8.04
N ASP A 293 -0.33 8.00 8.42
CA ASP A 293 -0.12 7.12 9.57
C ASP A 293 -0.84 5.80 9.33
N GLU A 294 -0.25 4.72 9.84
CA GLU A 294 -0.83 3.39 9.79
C GLU A 294 -1.50 3.07 11.12
N THR A 295 -2.74 2.62 11.05
CA THR A 295 -3.40 2.01 12.19
C THR A 295 -3.80 0.59 11.87
N TYR A 296 -4.39 -0.11 12.84
CA TYR A 296 -4.78 -1.51 12.68
C TYR A 296 -6.27 -1.74 12.96
N ILE A 297 -6.87 -2.67 12.24
CA ILE A 297 -8.24 -3.13 12.47
C ILE A 297 -8.27 -4.65 12.40
N ARG A 298 -9.26 -5.27 13.01
CA ARG A 298 -9.40 -6.73 13.05
C ARG A 298 -10.40 -7.16 12.00
N VAL A 299 -9.96 -8.02 11.07
CA VAL A 299 -10.78 -8.57 9.98
C VAL A 299 -10.61 -10.08 9.99
N LYS A 300 -11.73 -10.82 10.02
CA LYS A 300 -11.77 -12.30 10.11
C LYS A 300 -10.88 -12.84 11.24
N GLY A 301 -10.88 -12.15 12.38
CA GLY A 301 -10.09 -12.53 13.54
C GLY A 301 -8.62 -12.12 13.51
N ARG A 302 -8.08 -11.62 12.38
CA ARG A 302 -6.67 -11.22 12.20
C ARG A 302 -6.49 -9.71 12.16
N TRP A 303 -5.33 -9.21 12.57
CA TRP A 303 -4.98 -7.81 12.38
C TRP A 303 -4.71 -7.50 10.91
N HIS A 304 -5.24 -6.37 10.44
CA HIS A 304 -5.00 -5.77 9.14
C HIS A 304 -4.56 -4.34 9.38
N TYR A 305 -3.73 -3.81 8.50
CA TYR A 305 -3.26 -2.44 8.52
C TYR A 305 -4.22 -1.54 7.72
N LEU A 306 -4.45 -0.35 8.24
CA LEU A 306 -5.25 0.69 7.63
C LEU A 306 -4.36 1.92 7.46
N PHE A 307 -4.08 2.24 6.20
CA PHE A 307 -3.22 3.33 5.78
C PHE A 307 -4.07 4.57 5.57
N PHE A 308 -3.92 5.54 6.45
CA PHE A 308 -4.56 6.83 6.31
C PHE A 308 -3.59 7.85 5.73
N MET A 309 -4.07 8.63 4.74
CA MET A 309 -3.43 9.87 4.30
C MET A 309 -4.40 11.01 4.55
N PHE A 310 -3.88 12.15 5.02
CA PHE A 310 -4.67 13.21 5.62
C PHE A 310 -4.11 14.59 5.24
N ASP A 311 -4.99 15.52 4.88
CA ASP A 311 -4.65 16.94 4.78
C ASP A 311 -4.72 17.58 6.18
N ALA A 312 -3.56 17.94 6.72
CA ALA A 312 -3.45 18.40 8.09
C ALA A 312 -4.05 19.79 8.32
N VAL A 313 -4.11 20.66 7.32
CA VAL A 313 -4.66 22.01 7.45
C VAL A 313 -6.18 21.98 7.27
N LYS A 314 -6.65 21.38 6.18
CA LYS A 314 -8.08 21.30 5.83
C LYS A 314 -8.82 20.24 6.65
N LYS A 315 -8.09 19.36 7.33
CA LYS A 315 -8.63 18.22 8.11
C LYS A 315 -9.42 17.23 7.25
N VAL A 316 -8.94 16.94 6.05
CA VAL A 316 -9.62 16.04 5.10
C VAL A 316 -8.88 14.71 5.04
N VAL A 317 -9.61 13.60 5.17
CA VAL A 317 -9.04 12.26 4.93
C VAL A 317 -9.02 12.00 3.43
N LEU A 318 -7.84 11.68 2.89
CA LEU A 318 -7.59 11.55 1.45
C LEU A 318 -7.37 10.09 1.01
N SER A 319 -6.84 9.24 1.88
CA SER A 319 -6.75 7.79 1.63
C SER A 319 -7.05 7.02 2.91
N TYR A 320 -7.55 5.79 2.75
CA TYR A 320 -8.03 4.91 3.83
C TYR A 320 -7.92 3.43 3.42
N ARG A 321 -6.77 3.04 2.87
CA ARG A 321 -6.55 1.69 2.30
C ARG A 321 -6.38 0.64 3.40
N ILE A 322 -7.14 -0.44 3.31
CA ILE A 322 -6.99 -1.62 4.19
C ILE A 322 -6.10 -2.64 3.49
N SER A 323 -5.17 -3.24 4.22
CA SER A 323 -4.30 -4.31 3.74
C SER A 323 -4.03 -5.34 4.84
N PRO A 324 -3.95 -6.64 4.54
CA PRO A 324 -3.51 -7.64 5.51
C PRO A 324 -2.05 -7.44 5.94
N ASN A 325 -1.23 -6.76 5.12
CA ASN A 325 0.21 -6.61 5.36
C ASN A 325 0.61 -5.14 5.48
N ARG A 326 1.64 -4.86 6.29
CA ARG A 326 2.30 -3.54 6.34
C ARG A 326 3.40 -3.46 5.28
N ASP A 327 2.98 -3.38 4.02
CA ASP A 327 3.89 -3.48 2.86
C ASP A 327 4.05 -2.17 2.07
N THR A 328 5.08 -2.12 1.22
CA THR A 328 5.38 -0.97 0.36
C THR A 328 4.27 -0.72 -0.67
N PHE A 329 3.65 -1.78 -1.17
CA PHE A 329 2.61 -1.65 -2.19
C PHE A 329 1.37 -0.91 -1.64
N SER A 330 1.00 -1.17 -0.39
CA SER A 330 -0.09 -0.49 0.30
C SER A 330 0.22 1.00 0.50
N ALA A 331 1.46 1.34 0.88
CA ALA A 331 1.90 2.74 0.98
C ALA A 331 1.89 3.45 -0.38
N ILE A 332 2.33 2.77 -1.46
CA ILE A 332 2.26 3.31 -2.84
C ILE A 332 0.82 3.63 -3.22
N ARG A 333 -0.12 2.70 -2.98
CA ARG A 333 -1.54 2.92 -3.28
C ARG A 333 -2.15 4.04 -2.45
N ALA A 334 -1.77 4.15 -1.17
CA ALA A 334 -2.26 5.22 -0.30
C ALA A 334 -1.78 6.60 -0.78
N ILE A 335 -0.51 6.72 -1.19
CA ILE A 335 0.03 7.95 -1.77
C ILE A 335 -0.62 8.24 -3.13
N ASP A 336 -0.77 7.23 -4.01
CA ASP A 336 -1.41 7.38 -5.32
C ASP A 336 -2.84 7.93 -5.22
N ASP A 337 -3.60 7.52 -4.19
CA ASP A 337 -4.93 8.06 -3.92
C ASP A 337 -4.93 9.56 -3.60
N VAL A 338 -3.87 10.06 -2.97
CA VAL A 338 -3.69 11.49 -2.70
C VAL A 338 -3.30 12.22 -3.97
N LEU A 339 -2.30 11.71 -4.69
CA LEU A 339 -1.80 12.35 -5.90
C LEU A 339 -2.89 12.48 -6.98
N LYS A 340 -3.77 11.48 -7.10
CA LYS A 340 -4.94 11.52 -8.00
C LYS A 340 -5.96 12.62 -7.68
N LYS A 341 -5.97 13.14 -6.44
CA LYS A 341 -6.85 14.24 -6.01
C LYS A 341 -6.23 15.61 -6.27
N LEU A 342 -4.96 15.67 -6.65
CA LEU A 342 -4.30 16.92 -7.01
C LEU A 342 -4.54 17.24 -8.48
N PRO A 343 -4.81 18.51 -8.83
CA PRO A 343 -4.95 18.92 -10.23
C PRO A 343 -3.63 18.77 -11.01
N SER A 344 -2.51 19.00 -10.32
CA SER A 344 -1.14 18.81 -10.81
C SER A 344 -0.24 18.49 -9.62
N ILE A 345 0.90 17.84 -9.87
CA ILE A 345 1.88 17.52 -8.82
C ILE A 345 2.75 18.77 -8.56
N PRO A 346 2.70 19.38 -7.37
CA PRO A 346 3.56 20.51 -7.03
C PRO A 346 5.04 20.10 -6.94
N GLU A 347 5.95 21.02 -7.26
CA GLU A 347 7.40 20.76 -7.17
C GLU A 347 7.90 20.60 -5.72
N ASP A 348 7.26 21.29 -4.78
CA ASP A 348 7.56 21.29 -3.34
C ASP A 348 6.70 20.31 -2.54
N LEU A 349 6.01 19.40 -3.23
CA LEU A 349 5.13 18.41 -2.59
C LEU A 349 5.90 17.57 -1.57
N SER A 350 5.38 17.50 -0.34
CA SER A 350 5.95 16.69 0.73
C SER A 350 4.90 15.93 1.52
N PHE A 351 5.28 14.76 2.03
CA PHE A 351 4.46 13.92 2.91
C PHE A 351 5.16 13.73 4.25
N VAL A 352 4.44 13.95 5.34
CA VAL A 352 4.93 13.71 6.70
C VAL A 352 4.37 12.39 7.22
N VAL A 353 5.25 11.42 7.49
CA VAL A 353 4.84 10.05 7.83
C VAL A 353 5.64 9.50 9.02
N ASP A 354 5.20 8.37 9.57
CA ASP A 354 5.96 7.66 10.59
C ASP A 354 7.31 7.15 10.04
N GLY A 355 8.21 6.76 10.95
CA GLY A 355 9.56 6.27 10.67
C GLY A 355 9.65 4.98 9.85
N ASN A 356 8.53 4.46 9.33
CA ASN A 356 8.48 3.22 8.59
C ASN A 356 9.12 3.36 7.19
N PRO A 357 10.15 2.55 6.86
CA PRO A 357 10.85 2.61 5.59
C PRO A 357 9.99 2.40 4.34
N ILE A 358 8.78 1.83 4.47
CA ILE A 358 7.88 1.61 3.32
C ILE A 358 7.54 2.89 2.56
N TYR A 359 7.46 4.04 3.23
CA TYR A 359 7.13 5.32 2.58
C TYR A 359 8.30 5.87 1.76
N LEU A 360 9.54 5.69 2.22
CA LEU A 360 10.73 6.00 1.42
C LEU A 360 10.85 5.07 0.21
N LEU A 361 10.45 3.81 0.37
CA LEU A 361 10.37 2.88 -0.76
C LEU A 361 9.27 3.30 -1.75
N ALA A 362 8.14 3.80 -1.26
CA ALA A 362 7.10 4.34 -2.12
C ALA A 362 7.60 5.58 -2.90
N GLN A 363 8.27 6.53 -2.23
CA GLN A 363 8.91 7.68 -2.88
C GLN A 363 9.84 7.25 -4.02
N HIS A 364 10.71 6.27 -3.76
CA HIS A 364 11.61 5.71 -4.76
C HIS A 364 10.85 5.11 -5.96
N PHE A 365 9.74 4.42 -5.70
CA PHE A 365 8.89 3.86 -6.75
C PHE A 365 8.26 4.96 -7.63
N PHE A 366 7.76 6.05 -7.05
CA PHE A 366 7.21 7.17 -7.82
C PHE A 366 8.29 7.91 -8.61
N ALA A 367 9.49 8.08 -8.04
CA ALA A 367 10.63 8.67 -8.74
C ALA A 367 11.01 7.87 -10.00
N GLN A 368 10.92 6.53 -9.96
CA GLN A 368 11.12 5.67 -11.15
C GLN A 368 10.10 5.93 -12.26
N HIS A 369 8.93 6.47 -11.91
CA HIS A 369 7.86 6.83 -12.84
C HIS A 369 7.83 8.33 -13.18
N GLY A 370 8.89 9.08 -12.83
CA GLY A 370 9.02 10.50 -13.11
C GLY A 370 8.15 11.40 -12.22
N ILE A 371 7.64 10.89 -11.10
CA ILE A 371 6.85 11.65 -10.13
C ILE A 371 7.75 11.93 -8.91
N SER A 372 8.04 13.20 -8.67
CA SER A 372 8.91 13.65 -7.58
C SER A 372 8.09 14.25 -6.45
N PHE A 373 8.41 13.88 -5.21
CA PHE A 373 7.95 14.50 -3.97
C PHE A 373 8.91 14.12 -2.84
N ASP A 374 8.84 14.84 -1.72
CA ASP A 374 9.62 14.57 -0.53
C ASP A 374 8.84 13.73 0.51
N VAL A 375 9.55 12.90 1.27
CA VAL A 375 8.98 12.13 2.39
C VAL A 375 9.77 12.44 3.64
N ARG A 376 9.12 13.09 4.59
CA ARG A 376 9.69 13.48 5.88
C ARG A 376 9.21 12.51 6.94
N GLN A 377 10.13 11.72 7.46
CA GLN A 377 9.85 10.75 8.51
C GLN A 377 10.02 11.38 9.89
N VAL A 378 8.99 11.30 10.74
CA VAL A 378 9.05 11.79 12.13
C VAL A 378 9.21 10.60 13.07
N ILE A 379 10.44 10.38 13.52
CA ILE A 379 10.84 9.19 14.27
C ILE A 379 10.74 9.44 15.78
N GLY A 380 10.12 8.52 16.51
CA GLY A 380 10.15 8.49 17.98
C GLY A 380 9.28 9.53 18.70
N LEU A 381 9.44 9.57 20.03
CA LEU A 381 8.77 10.50 20.97
C LEU A 381 9.68 11.68 21.36
N THR A 382 10.98 11.55 21.19
CA THR A 382 12.02 12.56 21.50
C THR A 382 12.32 13.44 20.29
N ASN A 383 12.60 14.73 20.51
CA ASN A 383 13.01 15.67 19.45
C ASN A 383 14.50 15.45 19.15
N ASP A 384 14.85 14.28 18.61
CA ASP A 384 16.27 13.93 18.40
C ASP A 384 16.84 14.58 17.12
N ASP A 385 15.98 15.13 16.26
CA ASP A 385 16.39 15.82 15.03
C ASP A 385 15.51 17.06 14.71
N PRO A 386 16.06 18.11 14.07
CA PRO A 386 15.34 19.36 13.78
C PRO A 386 14.10 19.19 12.89
N VAL A 387 14.10 18.18 12.00
CA VAL A 387 12.97 17.91 11.10
C VAL A 387 11.81 17.34 11.90
N SER A 388 12.09 16.39 12.81
CA SER A 388 11.08 15.84 13.72
C SER A 388 10.45 16.92 14.60
N GLU A 389 11.19 17.95 15.02
CA GLU A 389 10.65 19.05 15.82
C GLU A 389 9.68 19.92 15.01
N GLU A 390 10.05 20.32 13.79
CA GLU A 390 9.24 21.18 12.93
C GLU A 390 7.92 20.52 12.51
N TYR A 391 7.95 19.24 12.14
CA TYR A 391 6.80 18.53 11.58
C TYR A 391 5.98 17.74 12.63
N ARG A 392 6.38 17.77 13.91
CA ARG A 392 5.66 17.12 15.03
C ARG A 392 4.19 17.53 15.16
N PRO A 393 3.78 18.80 14.97
CA PRO A 393 2.37 19.18 15.06
C PRO A 393 1.47 18.41 14.09
N LEU A 394 1.97 18.06 12.90
CA LEU A 394 1.23 17.29 11.89
C LEU A 394 1.00 15.84 12.35
N LYS A 395 1.99 15.24 13.02
CA LYS A 395 1.87 13.91 13.63
C LYS A 395 0.80 13.89 14.72
N GLN A 396 0.78 14.90 15.59
CA GLN A 396 -0.24 15.01 16.64
C GLN A 396 -1.67 15.16 16.08
N ILE A 397 -1.82 15.82 14.93
CA ILE A 397 -3.11 15.97 14.25
C ILE A 397 -3.61 14.60 13.77
N ILE A 398 -2.77 13.81 13.10
CA ILE A 398 -3.17 12.49 12.60
C ILE A 398 -3.37 11.48 13.73
N GLU A 399 -2.58 11.53 14.80
CA GLU A 399 -2.81 10.71 16.01
C GLU A 399 -4.16 11.01 16.66
N ARG A 400 -4.56 12.29 16.74
CA ARG A 400 -5.88 12.69 17.24
C ARG A 400 -7.00 12.19 16.33
N PHE A 401 -6.79 12.21 15.02
CA PHE A 401 -7.71 11.61 14.06
C PHE A 401 -7.83 10.09 14.29
N ASN A 402 -6.71 9.38 14.39
CA ASN A 402 -6.66 7.94 14.63
C ASN A 402 -7.36 7.56 15.94
N ARG A 403 -7.21 8.34 17.01
CA ARG A 403 -7.96 8.15 18.25
C ARG A 403 -9.48 8.29 18.04
N THR A 404 -9.90 9.26 17.22
CA THR A 404 -11.32 9.46 16.88
C THR A 404 -11.88 8.27 16.10
N PHE A 405 -11.13 7.78 15.11
CA PHE A 405 -11.47 6.58 14.36
C PHE A 405 -11.57 5.36 15.29
N LYS A 406 -10.56 5.14 16.14
CA LYS A 406 -10.53 4.03 17.10
C LYS A 406 -11.70 4.06 18.07
N GLY A 407 -12.16 5.24 18.48
CA GLY A 407 -13.37 5.41 19.29
C GLY A 407 -14.62 4.83 18.60
N ASN A 408 -14.78 5.07 17.30
CA ASN A 408 -15.89 4.53 16.50
C ASN A 408 -15.69 3.04 16.14
N TYR A 409 -14.44 2.61 15.98
CA TYR A 409 -14.11 1.24 15.63
C TYR A 409 -14.24 0.25 16.80
N ARG A 410 -13.84 0.62 18.02
CA ARG A 410 -13.84 -0.29 19.20
C ARG A 410 -15.19 -1.01 19.43
N PRO A 411 -16.36 -0.36 19.34
CA PRO A 411 -17.66 -1.02 19.49
C PRO A 411 -17.96 -2.12 18.46
N THR A 412 -17.25 -2.16 17.33
CA THR A 412 -17.45 -3.18 16.30
C THR A 412 -16.93 -4.56 16.71
N HIS A 413 -15.95 -4.62 17.61
CA HIS A 413 -15.20 -5.84 17.99
C HIS A 413 -14.50 -6.54 16.80
N GLY A 414 -14.27 -5.81 15.71
CA GLY A 414 -13.72 -6.35 14.46
C GLY A 414 -14.79 -6.76 13.46
N PHE A 415 -14.34 -7.09 12.26
CA PHE A 415 -15.21 -7.40 11.12
C PHE A 415 -15.12 -8.88 10.75
N GLY A 416 -16.27 -9.53 10.50
CA GLY A 416 -16.33 -10.90 10.01
C GLY A 416 -16.01 -11.06 8.51
N ALA A 417 -15.96 -9.95 7.78
CA ALA A 417 -15.74 -9.90 6.34
C ALA A 417 -14.91 -8.65 5.97
N GLU A 418 -14.17 -8.70 4.87
CA GLU A 418 -13.33 -7.59 4.40
C GLU A 418 -14.19 -6.48 3.80
N GLU A 419 -15.27 -6.84 3.12
CA GLU A 419 -16.23 -5.90 2.55
C GLU A 419 -16.87 -5.04 3.65
N GLY A 420 -17.11 -5.63 4.82
CA GLY A 420 -17.65 -4.92 5.98
C GLY A 420 -16.67 -3.92 6.57
N SER A 421 -15.36 -4.23 6.61
CA SER A 421 -14.35 -3.29 7.09
C SER A 421 -14.17 -2.13 6.11
N VAL A 422 -14.11 -2.40 4.81
CA VAL A 422 -14.06 -1.37 3.77
C VAL A 422 -15.29 -0.46 3.84
N SER A 423 -16.48 -1.04 3.98
CA SER A 423 -17.73 -0.27 4.07
C SER A 423 -17.75 0.64 5.30
N PHE A 424 -17.34 0.12 6.45
CA PHE A 424 -17.27 0.92 7.69
C PHE A 424 -16.31 2.09 7.56
N VAL A 425 -15.08 1.85 7.08
CA VAL A 425 -14.07 2.90 6.94
C VAL A 425 -14.52 3.94 5.91
N THR A 426 -15.10 3.52 4.79
CA THR A 426 -15.65 4.42 3.77
C THR A 426 -16.71 5.35 4.37
N LEU A 427 -17.70 4.81 5.07
CA LEU A 427 -18.76 5.62 5.67
C LEU A 427 -18.23 6.55 6.75
N PHE A 428 -17.28 6.08 7.55
CA PHE A 428 -16.61 6.92 8.54
C PHE A 428 -15.89 8.10 7.87
N VAL A 429 -15.17 7.87 6.77
CA VAL A 429 -14.48 8.92 6.01
C VAL A 429 -15.47 9.90 5.39
N ALA A 430 -16.55 9.41 4.79
CA ALA A 430 -17.61 10.25 4.24
C ALA A 430 -18.24 11.14 5.32
N TYR A 431 -18.56 10.55 6.48
CA TYR A 431 -19.04 11.28 7.65
C TYR A 431 -18.01 12.32 8.11
N PHE A 432 -16.75 11.93 8.23
CA PHE A 432 -15.69 12.79 8.74
C PHE A 432 -15.45 14.01 7.84
N ASN A 433 -15.41 13.80 6.51
CA ASN A 433 -15.08 14.82 5.52
C ASN A 433 -16.26 15.77 5.22
N PHE A 434 -17.50 15.26 5.17
CA PHE A 434 -18.64 16.04 4.65
C PHE A 434 -19.70 16.39 5.70
N LEU A 435 -19.78 15.65 6.82
CA LEU A 435 -20.92 15.74 7.73
C LEU A 435 -20.54 16.09 9.18
N ARG A 436 -19.31 15.77 9.62
CA ARG A 436 -18.86 15.95 11.01
C ARG A 436 -18.31 17.36 11.23
N PRO A 437 -18.90 18.16 12.14
CA PRO A 437 -18.30 19.41 12.60
C PRO A 437 -17.01 19.17 13.38
N HIS A 438 -15.99 20.00 13.16
CA HIS A 438 -14.73 19.96 13.91
C HIS A 438 -14.52 21.27 14.68
N SER A 439 -14.16 21.18 15.96
CA SER A 439 -13.84 22.35 16.77
C SER A 439 -12.65 23.14 16.21
N ALA A 440 -11.68 22.45 15.60
CA ALA A 440 -10.52 23.06 14.94
C ALA A 440 -10.90 23.86 13.67
N LEU A 441 -12.11 23.69 13.14
CA LEU A 441 -12.65 24.40 11.98
C LEU A 441 -13.85 25.28 12.39
N GLU A 442 -13.88 25.78 13.62
CA GLU A 442 -14.97 26.65 14.13
C GLU A 442 -16.35 25.97 14.03
N LYS A 443 -16.40 24.65 14.26
CA LYS A 443 -17.59 23.80 14.11
C LYS A 443 -18.10 23.68 12.67
N ARG A 444 -17.27 23.97 11.67
CA ARG A 444 -17.52 23.60 10.27
C ARG A 444 -17.06 22.18 9.96
N VAL A 445 -17.56 21.63 8.86
CA VAL A 445 -17.08 20.38 8.28
C VAL A 445 -15.80 20.63 7.47
N PRO A 446 -14.92 19.62 7.26
CA PRO A 446 -13.71 19.79 6.47
C PRO A 446 -13.97 20.23 5.04
N VAL A 447 -15.04 19.68 4.44
CA VAL A 447 -15.47 20.00 3.08
C VAL A 447 -16.89 20.52 3.10
N VAL A 448 -17.03 21.82 2.89
CA VAL A 448 -18.32 22.50 2.91
C VAL A 448 -19.00 22.33 1.55
N ILE A 449 -20.14 21.65 1.56
CA ILE A 449 -21.02 21.52 0.41
C ILE A 449 -22.30 22.31 0.72
N PRO A 450 -22.59 23.41 0.01
CA PRO A 450 -23.75 24.28 0.32
C PRO A 450 -25.09 23.52 0.36
N ALA A 451 -25.25 22.50 -0.49
CA ALA A 451 -26.44 21.67 -0.53
C ALA A 451 -26.64 20.78 0.73
N LEU A 452 -25.58 20.51 1.49
CA LEU A 452 -25.64 19.77 2.76
C LEU A 452 -25.78 20.71 3.96
N GLU A 453 -25.14 21.88 3.91
CA GLU A 453 -25.14 22.86 5.00
C GLU A 453 -26.53 23.44 5.26
N SER A 454 -27.30 23.69 4.20
CA SER A 454 -28.68 24.20 4.28
C SER A 454 -29.68 23.24 4.92
N LEU A 455 -29.30 21.98 5.15
CA LEU A 455 -30.21 20.96 5.66
C LEU A 455 -30.24 20.91 7.20
N PRO A 456 -31.45 20.75 7.79
CA PRO A 456 -31.68 20.99 9.20
C PRO A 456 -31.09 19.93 10.15
N HIS A 457 -31.00 18.67 9.72
CA HIS A 457 -30.58 17.57 10.59
C HIS A 457 -29.80 16.48 9.84
N MET A 458 -29.07 15.64 10.59
CA MET A 458 -28.19 14.59 10.05
C MET A 458 -28.88 13.61 9.08
N PRO A 459 -30.09 13.10 9.36
CA PRO A 459 -30.78 12.23 8.39
C PRO A 459 -31.00 12.87 7.01
N ALA A 460 -31.33 14.17 6.96
CA ALA A 460 -31.51 14.88 5.69
C ALA A 460 -30.16 15.04 4.97
N ARG A 461 -29.09 15.34 5.71
CA ARG A 461 -27.74 15.45 5.14
C ARG A 461 -27.23 14.13 4.56
N TRP A 462 -27.45 13.01 5.27
CA TRP A 462 -27.15 11.68 4.73
C TRP A 462 -27.95 11.38 3.46
N ALA A 463 -29.26 11.63 3.48
CA ALA A 463 -30.09 11.42 2.29
C ALA A 463 -29.60 12.24 1.09
N LYS A 464 -29.28 13.53 1.28
CA LYS A 464 -28.77 14.39 0.21
C LYS A 464 -27.39 13.96 -0.28
N LEU A 465 -26.48 13.55 0.61
CA LEU A 465 -25.15 13.05 0.23
C LEU A 465 -25.26 11.80 -0.65
N ILE A 466 -26.17 10.87 -0.30
CA ILE A 466 -26.42 9.66 -1.10
C ILE A 466 -26.93 10.03 -2.49
N VAL A 467 -27.90 10.94 -2.58
CA VAL A 467 -28.44 11.41 -3.87
C VAL A 467 -27.35 12.02 -4.74
N MET A 468 -26.52 12.91 -4.19
CA MET A 468 -25.40 13.52 -4.92
C MET A 468 -24.40 12.47 -5.43
N ALA A 469 -24.10 11.45 -4.62
CA ALA A 469 -23.23 10.36 -5.01
C ALA A 469 -23.83 9.51 -6.15
N GLN A 470 -25.15 9.24 -6.13
CA GLN A 470 -25.85 8.54 -7.21
C GLN A 470 -25.89 9.36 -8.51
N GLU A 471 -26.12 10.67 -8.42
CA GLU A 471 -26.09 11.58 -9.56
C GLU A 471 -24.71 11.57 -10.24
N MET A 472 -23.63 11.64 -9.44
CA MET A 472 -22.25 11.56 -9.94
C MET A 472 -21.98 10.24 -10.67
N LEU A 473 -22.43 9.12 -10.11
CA LEU A 473 -22.28 7.80 -10.74
C LEU A 473 -23.05 7.68 -12.05
N THR A 474 -24.25 8.26 -12.12
CA THR A 474 -25.10 8.24 -13.32
C THR A 474 -24.48 9.08 -14.43
N GLN A 475 -23.96 10.27 -14.10
CA GLN A 475 -23.24 11.13 -15.05
C GLN A 475 -22.00 10.44 -15.63
N GLN A 476 -21.25 9.73 -14.80
CA GLN A 476 -20.05 8.98 -15.22
C GLN A 476 -20.36 7.72 -16.03
N ALA A 477 -21.54 7.12 -15.86
CA ALA A 477 -21.97 5.99 -16.66
C ALA A 477 -22.48 6.41 -18.06
N ALA A 478 -22.88 7.68 -18.21
CA ALA A 478 -23.35 8.27 -19.46
C ALA A 478 -22.23 8.88 -20.31
N SER A 479 -21.09 9.23 -19.70
CA SER A 479 -19.84 9.66 -20.35
C SER A 479 -18.98 8.48 -20.76
#